data_AF-A0A8E2J7X7-F1
#
_entry.id   AF-A0A8E2J7X7-F1
#
_cell.length_a   1.000
_cell.length_b   1.000
_cell.length_c   1.000
_cell.angle_alpha   90.00
_cell.angle_beta   90.00
_cell.angle_gamma   90.00
#
_symmetry.space_group_name_H-M   'P 1'
#
loop_
_entity.id
_entity.type
_entity.pdbx_description
1 polymer ?
#
loop_
_entity_poly.entity_id
_entity_poly.type
_entity_poly.pdbx_seq_one_letter_code
_entity_poly.pdbx_strand_id
1 'polypeptide(L)'
;MNTSNLNRSHWLSALTTRGHFSAYMGSWDFYCALCGAGFAASGALPSPEEVESMRRAMEEAGEVSDEYLHADLVTEEDIQWLEDLRLLGRNDHGRIGKGCYITGIGGAEDYGWASADPGDHPNIPTPEWATENYHGLGGKFGTSVYWELSSPDISTEMPLPIHDRCFQMLRRVISGTENGEIDLDALYDAMGTMRGGHGGPCKLMFNNGSLRLDYYELAEHSLEQFWSTVGCEPFLMNPFDISGLSDYISQLPKSPAKTAGSPTPTSPDIFSRLPLELLVEIFMYLPKSSLLPFLLSSRTAHGASRSQWIWKKRLQLDMPWVWEFRELKRDGEFDEVDWHAVYGKMSVLSFRKVWEKKWKGNRWYSEDGENDALNRRLIGIAGRRRIWNCCEEVLELYRKQLAGEGETPWWKRY
;
A
#
# COMPACT_ATOMS: atom_id res chain seq x y z
N MET A 1 45.81 9.04 12.24
CA MET A 1 45.25 8.52 10.96
C MET A 1 44.41 7.31 11.34
N ASN A 2 43.10 7.51 11.43
CA ASN A 2 42.14 6.54 11.97
C ASN A 2 41.64 5.61 10.87
N THR A 3 41.82 4.30 11.09
CA THR A 3 41.12 3.22 10.41
C THR A 3 40.13 2.61 11.39
N SER A 4 38.94 3.20 11.51
CA SER A 4 37.86 2.68 12.35
C SER A 4 36.50 3.23 11.87
N ASN A 5 36.02 2.79 10.71
CA ASN A 5 34.68 3.17 10.22
C ASN A 5 34.02 2.14 9.27
N LEU A 6 34.48 0.89 9.24
CA LEU A 6 34.03 -0.09 8.23
C LEU A 6 33.36 -1.35 8.78
N ASN A 7 32.96 -1.40 10.07
CA ASN A 7 32.43 -2.63 10.67
C ASN A 7 31.21 -2.45 11.60
N ARG A 8 30.37 -1.43 11.37
CA ARG A 8 29.19 -1.15 12.22
C ARG A 8 27.84 -1.58 11.65
N SER A 9 27.70 -1.78 10.33
CA SER A 9 26.43 -2.18 9.70
C SER A 9 26.23 -3.70 9.56
N HIS A 10 27.27 -4.51 9.76
CA HIS A 10 27.20 -5.96 9.48
C HIS A 10 26.66 -6.81 10.64
N TRP A 11 26.59 -6.29 11.87
CA TRP A 11 26.17 -7.09 13.03
C TRP A 11 24.65 -7.13 13.23
N LEU A 12 23.92 -6.07 12.88
CA LEU A 12 22.45 -6.05 12.93
C LEU A 12 21.81 -6.99 11.88
N SER A 13 22.44 -7.14 10.73
CA SER A 13 22.01 -8.11 9.71
C SER A 13 22.24 -9.57 10.11
N ALA A 14 23.12 -9.85 11.07
CA ALA A 14 23.52 -11.22 11.42
C ALA A 14 22.64 -11.85 12.51
N LEU A 15 21.92 -11.05 13.30
CA LEU A 15 21.04 -11.52 14.37
C LEU A 15 19.58 -11.73 13.93
N THR A 16 19.17 -11.16 12.80
CA THR A 16 17.87 -11.41 12.15
C THR A 16 17.87 -12.63 11.22
N THR A 17 19.03 -13.20 10.90
CA THR A 17 19.19 -14.33 9.96
C THR A 17 18.92 -15.72 10.53
N ARG A 18 18.01 -15.90 11.49
CA ARG A 18 17.61 -17.24 11.96
C ARG A 18 16.11 -17.52 11.89
N GLY A 19 15.49 -17.17 10.76
CA GLY A 19 14.28 -17.82 10.24
C GLY A 19 14.54 -18.82 9.10
N HIS A 20 15.67 -18.68 8.38
CA HIS A 20 16.07 -19.63 7.33
C HIS A 20 17.52 -20.06 7.53
N PHE A 21 17.72 -21.22 8.16
CA PHE A 21 18.96 -21.98 7.94
C PHE A 21 18.89 -22.60 6.54
N SER A 22 19.15 -21.76 5.54
CA SER A 22 19.42 -22.18 4.17
C SER A 22 20.34 -21.13 3.55
N ALA A 23 21.58 -21.06 4.05
CA ALA A 23 22.69 -20.50 3.29
C ALA A 23 23.01 -21.46 2.14
N TYR A 24 22.06 -21.64 1.22
CA TYR A 24 22.31 -22.22 -0.09
C TYR A 24 22.76 -21.07 -0.99
N MET A 25 23.85 -21.29 -1.70
CA MET A 25 24.40 -20.33 -2.64
C MET A 25 23.32 -19.97 -3.68
N GLY A 26 22.81 -18.73 -3.62
CA GLY A 26 21.98 -18.15 -4.69
C GLY A 26 20.49 -17.94 -4.43
N SER A 27 19.98 -17.88 -3.19
CA SER A 27 18.56 -17.53 -2.93
C SER A 27 18.31 -16.00 -2.92
N TRP A 28 17.10 -15.56 -3.30
CA TRP A 28 16.61 -14.17 -3.22
C TRP A 28 15.09 -14.14 -3.11
N ASP A 29 14.55 -13.07 -2.52
CA ASP A 29 13.12 -12.80 -2.49
C ASP A 29 12.70 -11.94 -3.69
N PHE A 30 11.41 -11.98 -4.03
CA PHE A 30 10.81 -11.09 -5.00
C PHE A 30 9.61 -10.36 -4.42
N TYR A 31 9.35 -9.16 -4.96
CA TYR A 31 8.35 -8.26 -4.42
C TYR A 31 7.12 -8.15 -5.32
N CYS A 32 5.98 -7.92 -4.68
CA CYS A 32 4.72 -7.63 -5.34
C CYS A 32 4.84 -6.37 -6.20
N ALA A 33 4.41 -6.47 -7.46
CA ALA A 33 4.49 -5.40 -8.43
C ALA A 33 3.77 -4.12 -8.01
N LEU A 34 2.70 -4.24 -7.21
CA LEU A 34 1.86 -3.11 -6.82
C LEU A 34 2.25 -2.50 -5.47
N CYS A 35 2.61 -3.32 -4.49
CA CYS A 35 2.86 -2.82 -3.14
C CYS A 35 4.31 -2.92 -2.69
N GLY A 36 5.21 -3.54 -3.45
CA GLY A 36 6.63 -3.66 -3.10
C GLY A 36 6.89 -4.50 -1.84
N ALA A 37 5.89 -5.20 -1.29
CA ALA A 37 6.08 -6.13 -0.18
C ALA A 37 6.41 -7.54 -0.69
N GLY A 38 7.08 -8.34 0.15
CA GLY A 38 7.39 -9.75 -0.13
C GLY A 38 6.17 -10.66 -0.06
N PHE A 39 6.36 -11.93 -0.45
CA PHE A 39 5.31 -12.95 -0.52
C PHE A 39 5.35 -14.00 0.60
N ALA A 40 5.99 -13.68 1.72
CA ALA A 40 6.09 -14.56 2.88
C ALA A 40 5.47 -13.90 4.11
N ALA A 41 4.54 -14.61 4.76
CA ALA A 41 4.11 -14.28 6.11
C ALA A 41 4.98 -15.03 7.15
N SER A 42 5.39 -16.26 6.85
CA SER A 42 6.34 -17.00 7.69
C SER A 42 7.72 -16.33 7.70
N GLY A 43 8.22 -15.94 8.88
CA GLY A 43 9.48 -15.21 9.05
C GLY A 43 9.34 -13.68 9.03
N ALA A 44 8.15 -13.15 8.73
CA ALA A 44 7.84 -11.73 8.86
C ALA A 44 7.69 -11.26 10.31
N LEU A 45 7.29 -12.16 11.22
CA LEU A 45 7.18 -11.88 12.64
C LEU A 45 8.26 -12.67 13.41
N PRO A 46 9.17 -12.00 14.15
CA PRO A 46 10.02 -12.69 15.12
C PRO A 46 9.16 -13.22 16.26
N SER A 47 9.52 -14.38 16.78
CA SER A 47 8.92 -14.93 17.99
C SER A 47 9.12 -13.98 19.18
N PRO A 48 8.27 -14.06 20.23
CA PRO A 48 8.44 -13.24 21.43
C PRO A 48 9.84 -13.37 22.08
N GLU A 49 10.44 -14.56 22.01
CA GLU A 49 11.78 -14.82 22.53
C GLU A 49 12.86 -14.15 21.68
N GLU A 50 12.70 -14.14 20.35
CA GLU A 50 13.59 -13.43 19.43
C GLU A 50 13.51 -11.91 19.62
N VAL A 51 12.30 -11.37 19.76
CA VAL A 51 12.10 -9.93 20.08
C VAL A 51 12.84 -9.55 21.36
N GLU A 52 12.68 -10.34 22.42
CA GLU A 52 13.32 -10.07 23.71
C GLU A 52 14.86 -10.25 23.65
N SER A 53 15.34 -11.24 22.87
CA SER A 53 16.77 -11.45 22.66
C SER A 53 17.41 -10.30 21.88
N MET A 54 16.76 -9.82 20.82
CA MET A 54 17.23 -8.68 20.03
C MET A 54 17.26 -7.41 20.87
N ARG A 55 16.20 -7.17 21.67
CA ARG A 55 16.11 -6.05 22.61
C ARG A 55 17.30 -6.01 23.56
N ARG A 56 17.64 -7.14 24.18
CA ARG A 56 18.79 -7.25 25.10
C ARG A 56 20.13 -7.00 24.40
N ALA A 57 20.33 -7.58 23.22
CA ALA A 57 21.58 -7.44 22.48
C ALA A 57 21.89 -5.97 22.11
N MET A 58 20.88 -5.17 21.78
CA MET A 58 21.08 -3.75 21.46
C MET A 58 21.20 -2.87 22.70
N GLU A 59 20.49 -3.19 23.79
CA GLU A 59 20.71 -2.57 25.10
C GLU A 59 22.17 -2.74 25.56
N GLU A 60 22.73 -3.93 25.36
CA GLU A 60 24.15 -4.22 25.62
C GLU A 60 25.10 -3.49 24.65
N ALA A 61 24.68 -3.30 23.38
CA ALA A 61 25.43 -2.54 22.39
C ALA A 61 25.36 -1.00 22.57
N GLY A 62 24.49 -0.52 23.48
CA GLY A 62 24.23 0.92 23.66
C GLY A 62 23.52 1.56 22.46
N GLU A 63 22.89 0.76 21.60
CA GLU A 63 22.14 1.21 20.44
C GLU A 63 20.65 1.25 20.80
N VAL A 64 20.13 2.45 21.05
CA VAL A 64 18.68 2.65 21.19
C VAL A 64 18.13 2.86 19.78
N SER A 65 17.77 1.77 19.11
CA SER A 65 16.99 1.83 17.88
C SER A 65 15.53 1.52 18.22
N ASP A 66 14.62 2.41 17.84
CA ASP A 66 13.16 2.18 17.89
C ASP A 66 12.67 1.36 16.67
N GLU A 67 13.58 0.85 15.84
CA GLU A 67 13.27 0.07 14.63
C GLU A 67 13.07 -1.41 14.97
N TYR A 68 12.16 -1.71 15.90
CA TYR A 68 11.78 -3.10 16.15
C TYR A 68 10.44 -3.42 15.52
N LEU A 69 10.32 -4.68 15.12
CA LEU A 69 9.00 -5.23 14.90
C LEU A 69 8.24 -5.30 16.21
N HIS A 70 7.24 -4.43 16.33
CA HIS A 70 6.25 -4.47 17.39
C HIS A 70 5.32 -5.66 17.15
N ALA A 71 5.76 -6.85 17.58
CA ALA A 71 4.99 -8.08 17.49
C ALA A 71 3.63 -7.99 18.21
N ASP A 72 3.42 -6.99 19.07
CA ASP A 72 2.15 -6.67 19.71
C ASP A 72 1.18 -5.87 18.81
N LEU A 73 1.64 -5.35 17.67
CA LEU A 73 0.83 -4.56 16.74
C LEU A 73 0.27 -5.36 15.56
N VAL A 74 0.87 -6.52 15.25
CA VAL A 74 0.58 -7.30 14.05
C VAL A 74 0.45 -8.77 14.43
N THR A 75 -0.65 -9.38 14.05
CA THR A 75 -0.89 -10.82 14.22
C THR A 75 -0.54 -11.59 12.95
N GLU A 76 -0.41 -12.92 13.04
CA GLU A 76 -0.26 -13.78 11.85
C GLU A 76 -1.44 -13.61 10.88
N GLU A 77 -2.66 -13.48 11.42
CA GLU A 77 -3.88 -13.24 10.62
C GLU A 77 -3.80 -11.93 9.82
N ASP A 78 -3.20 -10.88 10.39
CA ASP A 78 -3.04 -9.58 9.74
C ASP A 78 -2.11 -9.63 8.52
N ILE A 79 -1.18 -10.58 8.47
CA ILE A 79 -0.14 -10.67 7.43
C ILE A 79 -0.29 -11.88 6.50
N GLN A 80 -1.19 -12.82 6.82
CA GLN A 80 -1.40 -14.04 6.03
C GLN A 80 -1.72 -13.74 4.55
N TRP A 81 -2.33 -12.59 4.26
CA TRP A 81 -2.64 -12.14 2.89
C TRP A 81 -1.39 -11.93 2.02
N LEU A 82 -0.20 -11.76 2.62
CA LEU A 82 1.06 -11.61 1.89
C LEU A 82 1.45 -12.89 1.13
N GLU A 83 0.94 -14.04 1.53
CA GLU A 83 1.25 -15.32 0.88
C GLU A 83 0.42 -15.55 -0.38
N ASP A 84 -0.76 -14.91 -0.48
CA ASP A 84 -1.67 -15.07 -1.60
C ASP A 84 -1.14 -14.31 -2.83
N LEU A 85 -0.56 -15.05 -3.78
CA LEU A 85 0.03 -14.52 -5.00
C LEU A 85 -0.86 -14.76 -6.23
N ARG A 86 -0.86 -13.81 -7.17
CA ARG A 86 -1.33 -13.98 -8.54
C ARG A 86 -0.27 -13.55 -9.54
N LEU A 87 -0.34 -14.11 -10.74
CA LEU A 87 0.56 -13.80 -11.85
C LEU A 87 -0.20 -13.13 -12.98
N LEU A 88 0.16 -11.90 -13.30
CA LEU A 88 -0.34 -11.16 -14.47
C LEU A 88 0.68 -11.28 -15.61
N GLY A 89 0.35 -12.04 -16.65
CA GLY A 89 1.27 -12.34 -17.75
C GLY A 89 0.66 -12.15 -19.13
N ARG A 90 1.48 -12.41 -20.16
CA ARG A 90 1.03 -12.50 -21.56
C ARG A 90 1.32 -13.89 -22.08
N ASN A 91 0.36 -14.41 -22.84
CA ASN A 91 0.48 -15.64 -23.59
C ASN A 91 0.38 -15.31 -25.08
N ASP A 92 1.45 -15.56 -25.83
CA ASP A 92 1.50 -15.32 -27.27
C ASP A 92 0.58 -16.25 -28.08
N HIS A 93 0.20 -17.38 -27.48
CA HIS A 93 -0.82 -18.29 -27.97
C HIS A 93 -2.20 -17.99 -27.37
N GLY A 94 -2.40 -16.78 -26.85
CA GLY A 94 -3.64 -16.33 -26.26
C GLY A 94 -4.82 -16.43 -27.24
N ARG A 95 -5.99 -16.75 -26.72
CA ARG A 95 -7.22 -16.98 -27.49
C ARG A 95 -8.03 -15.71 -27.70
N ILE A 96 -7.88 -14.73 -26.81
CA ILE A 96 -8.62 -13.45 -26.83
C ILE A 96 -7.68 -12.27 -26.61
N GLY A 97 -8.05 -11.10 -27.14
CA GLY A 97 -7.33 -9.85 -26.91
C GLY A 97 -5.86 -9.91 -27.37
N LYS A 98 -4.96 -9.32 -26.59
CA LYS A 98 -3.50 -9.37 -26.77
C LYS A 98 -2.86 -10.57 -26.04
N GLY A 99 -3.67 -11.52 -25.58
CA GLY A 99 -3.17 -12.69 -24.88
C GLY A 99 -2.83 -12.47 -23.40
N CYS A 100 -3.21 -11.34 -22.80
CA CYS A 100 -2.93 -11.13 -21.37
C CYS A 100 -3.81 -12.03 -20.49
N TYR A 101 -3.30 -12.43 -19.33
CA TYR A 101 -4.00 -13.31 -18.40
C TYR A 101 -3.65 -12.98 -16.94
N ILE A 102 -4.56 -13.33 -16.03
CA ILE A 102 -4.33 -13.37 -14.59
C ILE A 102 -4.58 -14.80 -14.10
N THR A 103 -3.70 -15.34 -13.27
CA THR A 103 -3.87 -16.69 -12.70
C THR A 103 -4.90 -16.72 -11.57
N GLY A 104 -5.23 -17.94 -11.12
CA GLY A 104 -5.75 -18.19 -9.78
C GLY A 104 -4.76 -17.82 -8.67
N ILE A 105 -5.12 -18.13 -7.42
CA ILE A 105 -4.27 -17.87 -6.25
C ILE A 105 -3.14 -18.91 -6.21
N GLY A 106 -1.98 -18.46 -5.78
CA GLY A 106 -0.75 -19.23 -5.68
C GLY A 106 0.10 -18.76 -4.51
N GLY A 107 1.35 -19.20 -4.51
CA GLY A 107 2.36 -18.79 -3.54
C GLY A 107 3.71 -18.57 -4.21
N ALA A 108 4.58 -17.87 -3.48
CA ALA A 108 5.98 -17.79 -3.82
C ALA A 108 6.71 -19.09 -3.46
N GLU A 109 7.71 -19.43 -4.27
CA GLU A 109 8.63 -20.54 -4.07
C GLU A 109 10.08 -20.02 -4.08
N ASP A 110 11.03 -20.90 -3.79
CA ASP A 110 12.44 -20.53 -3.75
C ASP A 110 12.98 -20.06 -5.11
N TYR A 111 14.07 -19.29 -5.11
CA TYR A 111 14.81 -18.86 -6.31
C TYR A 111 13.98 -18.04 -7.31
N GLY A 112 13.09 -17.18 -6.82
CA GLY A 112 12.26 -16.35 -7.69
C GLY A 112 11.23 -17.16 -8.48
N TRP A 113 10.85 -18.33 -7.99
CA TRP A 113 9.81 -19.14 -8.61
C TRP A 113 8.45 -18.83 -7.97
N ALA A 114 7.37 -18.96 -8.75
CA ALA A 114 6.02 -18.83 -8.26
C ALA A 114 5.17 -19.96 -8.84
N SER A 115 4.28 -20.53 -8.02
CA SER A 115 3.27 -21.47 -8.49
C SER A 115 1.87 -20.98 -8.12
N ALA A 116 0.97 -21.01 -9.10
CA ALA A 116 -0.40 -20.57 -8.93
C ALA A 116 -1.37 -21.55 -9.57
N ASP A 117 -2.59 -21.61 -9.05
CA ASP A 117 -3.66 -22.28 -9.77
C ASP A 117 -3.83 -21.60 -11.13
N PRO A 118 -3.98 -22.36 -12.24
CA PRO A 118 -4.13 -21.76 -13.56
C PRO A 118 -5.23 -20.71 -13.55
N GLY A 119 -6.42 -21.05 -13.04
CA GLY A 119 -7.60 -20.19 -13.05
C GLY A 119 -8.44 -20.38 -14.32
N ASP A 120 -9.45 -19.53 -14.52
CA ASP A 120 -10.46 -19.69 -15.59
C ASP A 120 -10.25 -18.74 -16.79
N HIS A 121 -9.24 -17.88 -16.75
CA HIS A 121 -8.97 -16.94 -17.84
C HIS A 121 -8.55 -17.66 -19.15
N PRO A 122 -9.20 -17.37 -20.29
CA PRO A 122 -9.01 -18.14 -21.54
C PRO A 122 -7.62 -18.02 -22.18
N ASN A 123 -6.82 -17.05 -21.74
CA ASN A 123 -5.43 -16.87 -22.19
C ASN A 123 -4.40 -17.52 -21.26
N ILE A 124 -4.79 -18.13 -20.13
CA ILE A 124 -3.86 -18.78 -19.21
C ILE A 124 -3.06 -19.86 -19.92
N PRO A 125 -1.79 -20.04 -19.51
CA PRO A 125 -1.03 -21.16 -19.96
C PRO A 125 -1.61 -22.56 -19.93
N THR A 126 -1.39 -23.37 -20.96
CA THR A 126 -1.77 -24.79 -20.92
C THR A 126 -0.55 -25.67 -21.17
N PRO A 127 -0.51 -26.88 -20.60
CA PRO A 127 0.63 -27.78 -20.74
C PRO A 127 1.01 -28.11 -22.18
N GLU A 128 0.06 -28.03 -23.12
CA GLU A 128 0.30 -28.34 -24.54
C GLU A 128 1.34 -27.41 -25.20
N TRP A 129 1.53 -26.22 -24.64
CA TRP A 129 2.34 -25.17 -25.26
C TRP A 129 3.30 -24.48 -24.27
N ALA A 130 3.18 -24.76 -22.98
CA ALA A 130 4.07 -24.27 -21.92
C ALA A 130 4.77 -25.44 -21.21
N THR A 131 5.45 -26.31 -21.98
CA THR A 131 6.10 -27.52 -21.46
C THR A 131 7.16 -27.26 -20.38
N GLU A 132 7.75 -26.06 -20.35
CA GLU A 132 8.78 -25.67 -19.36
C GLU A 132 8.18 -25.01 -18.11
N ASN A 133 7.00 -24.39 -18.20
CA ASN A 133 6.33 -23.66 -17.09
C ASN A 133 5.22 -24.49 -16.41
N TYR A 134 5.15 -25.78 -16.73
CA TYR A 134 4.25 -26.73 -16.09
C TYR A 134 5.09 -27.81 -15.41
N HIS A 135 5.78 -27.44 -14.33
CA HIS A 135 6.41 -28.44 -13.46
C HIS A 135 5.31 -29.18 -12.69
N GLY A 136 5.09 -30.43 -13.08
CA GLY A 136 3.95 -31.27 -12.70
C GLY A 136 3.88 -31.68 -11.23
N LEU A 137 3.60 -30.74 -10.34
CA LEU A 137 3.12 -31.02 -8.98
C LEU A 137 1.71 -30.45 -8.84
N GLY A 138 0.71 -31.30 -9.12
CA GLY A 138 -0.69 -31.02 -8.76
C GLY A 138 -1.52 -30.16 -9.73
N GLY A 139 -1.05 -29.91 -10.96
CA GLY A 139 -1.81 -29.16 -11.97
C GLY A 139 -1.72 -27.64 -11.86
N LYS A 140 -0.76 -27.13 -11.09
CA LYS A 140 -0.46 -25.70 -10.98
C LYS A 140 0.35 -25.18 -12.17
N PHE A 141 0.21 -23.89 -12.45
CA PHE A 141 1.06 -23.12 -13.36
C PHE A 141 2.26 -22.61 -12.58
N GLY A 142 3.47 -23.00 -12.99
CA GLY A 142 4.72 -22.63 -12.33
C GLY A 142 5.61 -21.81 -13.26
N THR A 143 6.11 -20.68 -12.81
CA THR A 143 7.01 -19.86 -13.64
C THR A 143 7.99 -19.13 -12.77
N SER A 144 9.14 -18.81 -13.35
CA SER A 144 10.03 -17.86 -12.71
C SER A 144 9.49 -16.44 -12.90
N VAL A 145 9.63 -15.65 -11.85
CA VAL A 145 9.40 -14.22 -11.83
C VAL A 145 10.74 -13.54 -11.61
N TYR A 146 11.02 -12.55 -12.46
CA TYR A 146 12.23 -11.72 -12.38
C TYR A 146 13.57 -12.46 -12.57
N TRP A 147 13.57 -13.66 -13.17
CA TRP A 147 14.82 -14.37 -13.50
C TRP A 147 15.68 -13.57 -14.47
N GLU A 148 16.87 -13.21 -14.00
CA GLU A 148 18.01 -12.76 -14.81
C GLU A 148 17.70 -11.59 -15.78
N LEU A 149 17.31 -10.44 -15.22
CA LEU A 149 17.37 -9.12 -15.90
C LEU A 149 18.79 -8.72 -16.37
N SER A 150 19.81 -9.55 -16.11
CA SER A 150 21.20 -9.39 -16.56
C SER A 150 21.51 -10.05 -17.91
N SER A 151 20.61 -10.87 -18.48
CA SER A 151 20.79 -11.37 -19.84
C SER A 151 20.22 -10.37 -20.86
N PRO A 152 21.01 -9.92 -21.85
CA PRO A 152 20.52 -9.04 -22.91
C PRO A 152 19.47 -9.69 -23.82
N ASP A 153 19.28 -11.01 -23.72
CA ASP A 153 18.38 -11.82 -24.56
C ASP A 153 17.11 -12.29 -23.82
N ILE A 154 16.93 -11.94 -22.54
CA ILE A 154 15.77 -12.40 -21.77
C ILE A 154 14.55 -11.54 -22.09
N SER A 155 13.50 -12.21 -22.58
CA SER A 155 12.25 -11.59 -22.96
C SER A 155 11.65 -10.85 -21.76
N THR A 156 11.32 -9.59 -21.99
CA THR A 156 10.63 -8.71 -21.04
C THR A 156 9.22 -9.20 -20.67
N GLU A 157 8.85 -10.44 -21.02
CA GLU A 157 7.51 -11.02 -21.04
C GLU A 157 7.14 -11.77 -19.75
N MET A 158 8.03 -11.80 -18.76
CA MET A 158 7.77 -12.48 -17.48
C MET A 158 6.51 -11.94 -16.80
N PRO A 159 5.70 -12.81 -16.17
CA PRO A 159 4.54 -12.37 -15.45
C PRO A 159 4.90 -11.49 -14.24
N LEU A 160 4.01 -10.56 -13.91
CA LEU A 160 4.09 -9.72 -12.73
C LEU A 160 3.46 -10.46 -11.55
N PRO A 161 4.23 -10.77 -10.49
CA PRO A 161 3.66 -11.27 -9.24
C PRO A 161 2.97 -10.12 -8.50
N ILE A 162 1.73 -10.35 -8.08
CA ILE A 162 0.88 -9.38 -7.40
C ILE A 162 0.17 -10.11 -6.26
N HIS A 163 0.11 -9.53 -5.06
CA HIS A 163 -0.75 -10.08 -4.00
C HIS A 163 -2.22 -10.05 -4.44
N ASP A 164 -2.98 -11.08 -4.11
CA ASP A 164 -4.41 -11.15 -4.43
C ASP A 164 -5.16 -9.90 -3.92
N ARG A 165 -4.89 -9.47 -2.68
CA ARG A 165 -5.47 -8.25 -2.12
C ARG A 165 -5.04 -6.97 -2.84
N CYS A 166 -3.80 -6.89 -3.33
CA CYS A 166 -3.36 -5.74 -4.12
C CYS A 166 -4.08 -5.70 -5.48
N PHE A 167 -4.32 -6.85 -6.11
CA PHE A 167 -5.10 -6.93 -7.33
C PHE A 167 -6.57 -6.55 -7.12
N GLN A 168 -7.20 -6.99 -6.03
CA GLN A 168 -8.54 -6.55 -5.63
C GLN A 168 -8.61 -5.03 -5.43
N MET A 169 -7.61 -4.44 -4.75
CA MET A 169 -7.50 -3.00 -4.57
C MET A 169 -7.41 -2.27 -5.91
N LEU A 170 -6.57 -2.76 -6.82
CA LEU A 170 -6.41 -2.17 -8.14
C LEU A 170 -7.72 -2.20 -8.95
N ARG A 171 -8.44 -3.33 -8.94
CA ARG A 171 -9.78 -3.43 -9.56
C ARG A 171 -10.74 -2.41 -8.97
N ARG A 172 -10.70 -2.21 -7.67
CA ARG A 172 -11.51 -1.20 -6.97
C ARG A 172 -11.17 0.22 -7.39
N VAL A 173 -9.88 0.55 -7.46
CA VAL A 173 -9.41 1.88 -7.89
C VAL A 173 -9.79 2.16 -9.35
N ILE A 174 -9.63 1.18 -10.24
CA ILE A 174 -9.95 1.32 -11.67
C ILE A 174 -11.45 1.43 -11.93
N SER A 175 -12.23 0.51 -11.37
CA SER A 175 -13.67 0.39 -11.67
C SER A 175 -14.57 1.24 -10.76
N GLY A 176 -14.04 1.67 -9.61
CA GLY A 176 -14.81 2.30 -8.54
C GLY A 176 -15.65 1.32 -7.69
N THR A 177 -15.53 0.00 -7.88
CA THR A 177 -16.32 -1.03 -7.15
C THR A 177 -15.47 -2.25 -6.76
N GLU A 178 -15.88 -2.96 -5.71
CA GLU A 178 -15.07 -4.02 -5.07
C GLU A 178 -14.66 -5.19 -5.97
N ASN A 179 -15.34 -5.42 -7.09
CA ASN A 179 -14.99 -6.49 -8.04
C ASN A 179 -15.27 -6.06 -9.48
N GLY A 180 -15.09 -4.78 -9.78
CA GLY A 180 -15.39 -4.31 -11.13
C GLY A 180 -14.47 -4.95 -12.18
N GLU A 181 -15.00 -5.07 -13.39
CA GLU A 181 -14.27 -5.60 -14.53
C GLU A 181 -13.21 -4.60 -14.97
N ILE A 182 -12.06 -5.13 -15.39
CA ILE A 182 -10.94 -4.35 -15.92
C ILE A 182 -10.42 -5.03 -17.18
N ASP A 183 -9.88 -4.24 -18.10
CA ASP A 183 -9.24 -4.71 -19.31
C ASP A 183 -7.81 -5.17 -18.97
N LEU A 184 -7.56 -6.48 -19.00
CA LEU A 184 -6.25 -7.01 -18.65
C LEU A 184 -5.17 -6.66 -19.67
N ASP A 185 -5.53 -6.44 -20.94
CA ASP A 185 -4.56 -6.01 -21.95
C ASP A 185 -4.10 -4.59 -21.65
N ALA A 186 -5.03 -3.65 -21.47
CA ALA A 186 -4.70 -2.28 -21.10
C ALA A 186 -3.94 -2.20 -19.77
N LEU A 187 -4.26 -3.08 -18.80
CA LEU A 187 -3.53 -3.16 -17.55
C LEU A 187 -2.08 -3.65 -17.75
N TYR A 188 -1.88 -4.73 -18.52
CA TYR A 188 -0.54 -5.27 -18.76
C TYR A 188 0.34 -4.30 -19.55
N ASP A 189 -0.20 -3.62 -20.56
CA ASP A 189 0.47 -2.52 -21.28
C ASP A 189 0.87 -1.38 -20.30
N ALA A 190 -0.06 -0.95 -19.44
CA ALA A 190 0.17 0.13 -18.48
C ALA A 190 1.26 -0.23 -17.46
N MET A 191 1.14 -1.40 -16.81
CA MET A 191 2.11 -1.87 -15.83
C MET A 191 3.48 -2.06 -16.47
N GLY A 192 3.57 -2.64 -17.65
CA GLY A 192 4.88 -2.82 -18.24
C GLY A 192 5.53 -1.57 -18.83
N THR A 193 4.77 -0.48 -19.06
CA THR A 193 5.36 0.86 -19.28
C THR A 193 6.15 1.34 -18.06
N MET A 194 5.79 0.86 -16.86
CA MET A 194 6.48 1.17 -15.61
C MET A 194 7.61 0.18 -15.29
N ARG A 195 7.84 -0.88 -16.09
CA ARG A 195 8.91 -1.84 -15.79
C ARG A 195 10.28 -1.19 -15.82
N GLY A 196 11.13 -1.60 -14.87
CA GLY A 196 12.56 -1.35 -14.94
C GLY A 196 13.22 -2.28 -15.96
N GLY A 197 13.51 -1.79 -17.18
CA GLY A 197 14.21 -2.57 -18.21
C GLY A 197 14.98 -1.68 -19.20
N HIS A 198 16.07 -2.20 -19.78
CA HIS A 198 17.17 -1.49 -20.45
C HIS A 198 16.83 -0.22 -21.24
N GLY A 199 17.35 0.94 -20.79
CA GLY A 199 17.27 2.22 -21.49
C GLY A 199 17.12 3.45 -20.59
N GLY A 200 16.71 3.26 -19.34
CA GLY A 200 16.69 4.32 -18.31
C GLY A 200 18.01 4.46 -17.54
N PRO A 201 18.27 5.61 -16.89
CA PRO A 201 19.55 5.91 -16.23
C PRO A 201 19.88 5.02 -15.01
N CYS A 202 18.90 4.33 -14.42
CA CYS A 202 19.11 3.40 -13.31
C CYS A 202 19.24 1.96 -13.80
N LYS A 203 20.48 1.46 -13.86
CA LYS A 203 20.78 0.03 -13.80
C LYS A 203 20.72 -0.37 -12.32
N LEU A 204 19.56 -0.79 -11.83
CA LEU A 204 19.49 -1.38 -10.49
C LEU A 204 20.20 -2.73 -10.53
N MET A 205 21.17 -2.92 -9.63
CA MET A 205 22.00 -4.12 -9.55
C MET A 205 21.19 -5.37 -9.12
N PHE A 206 20.06 -5.12 -8.45
CA PHE A 206 19.03 -6.09 -8.08
C PHE A 206 17.69 -5.36 -8.31
N ASN A 207 16.86 -5.83 -9.23
CA ASN A 207 15.54 -5.24 -9.47
C ASN A 207 14.46 -6.22 -9.04
N ASN A 208 14.42 -6.48 -7.72
CA ASN A 208 13.45 -7.38 -7.11
C ASN A 208 12.03 -6.78 -7.09
N GLY A 209 11.91 -5.47 -7.34
CA GLY A 209 10.65 -4.79 -7.69
C GLY A 209 10.44 -4.76 -9.20
N SER A 210 9.25 -5.16 -9.68
CA SER A 210 8.97 -5.14 -11.13
C SER A 210 8.77 -3.76 -11.71
N LEU A 211 8.18 -2.83 -10.94
CA LEU A 211 7.70 -1.55 -11.44
C LEU A 211 8.42 -0.38 -10.79
N ARG A 212 8.57 0.71 -11.55
CA ARG A 212 9.09 2.01 -11.09
C ARG A 212 8.00 2.83 -10.41
N LEU A 213 7.36 2.24 -9.40
CA LEU A 213 6.43 2.94 -8.53
C LEU A 213 7.20 3.59 -7.38
N ASP A 214 6.72 4.74 -6.89
CA ASP A 214 7.19 5.31 -5.63
C ASP A 214 6.56 4.49 -4.50
N TYR A 215 7.01 3.26 -4.22
CA TYR A 215 6.44 2.37 -3.18
C TYR A 215 6.40 2.98 -1.75
N TYR A 216 6.68 4.28 -1.62
CA TYR A 216 6.57 5.17 -0.48
C TYR A 216 7.42 4.63 0.66
N GLU A 217 6.79 4.28 1.78
CA GLU A 217 7.48 3.79 2.96
C GLU A 217 8.16 2.42 2.75
N LEU A 218 7.89 1.71 1.65
CA LEU A 218 8.61 0.47 1.28
C LEU A 218 9.56 0.63 0.08
N ALA A 219 9.81 1.85 -0.41
CA ALA A 219 10.66 2.08 -1.58
C ALA A 219 12.05 1.46 -1.41
N GLU A 220 12.69 1.67 -0.26
CA GLU A 220 14.02 1.12 0.02
C GLU A 220 13.99 -0.41 0.19
N HIS A 221 12.98 -0.95 0.87
CA HIS A 221 12.82 -2.39 1.08
C HIS A 221 12.67 -3.17 -0.24
N SER A 222 12.01 -2.57 -1.24
CA SER A 222 11.80 -3.20 -2.55
C SER A 222 13.06 -3.32 -3.42
N LEU A 223 14.19 -2.78 -2.95
CA LEU A 223 15.49 -2.82 -3.63
C LEU A 223 16.46 -3.84 -3.01
N GLU A 224 16.10 -4.42 -1.87
CA GLU A 224 16.95 -5.37 -1.15
C GLU A 224 16.89 -6.77 -1.74
N GLN A 225 17.91 -7.59 -1.47
CA GLN A 225 17.93 -8.99 -1.91
C GLN A 225 16.92 -9.86 -1.16
N PHE A 226 16.67 -9.53 0.11
CA PHE A 226 15.80 -10.28 1.00
C PHE A 226 14.77 -9.36 1.62
N TRP A 227 13.56 -9.88 1.76
CA TRP A 227 12.45 -9.19 2.40
C TRP A 227 12.72 -9.02 3.90
N SER A 228 12.56 -7.79 4.39
CA SER A 228 12.67 -7.45 5.81
C SER A 228 11.42 -6.69 6.24
N THR A 229 10.86 -7.11 7.36
CA THR A 229 9.59 -6.61 7.92
C THR A 229 9.78 -5.64 9.08
N VAL A 230 11.01 -5.45 9.52
CA VAL A 230 11.36 -4.63 10.68
C VAL A 230 10.97 -3.17 10.43
N GLY A 231 10.17 -2.59 11.33
CA GLY A 231 9.72 -1.20 11.27
C GLY A 231 8.67 -0.91 10.18
N CYS A 232 8.08 -1.97 9.61
CA CYS A 232 7.10 -1.91 8.53
C CYS A 232 5.68 -2.30 8.96
N GLU A 233 5.44 -2.51 10.25
CA GLU A 233 4.22 -3.11 10.82
C GLU A 233 2.93 -2.52 10.23
N PRO A 234 2.73 -1.18 10.16
CA PRO A 234 1.50 -0.59 9.62
C PRO A 234 1.26 -0.90 8.14
N PHE A 235 2.30 -1.31 7.42
CA PHE A 235 2.30 -1.60 5.98
C PHE A 235 2.18 -3.08 5.66
N LEU A 236 2.29 -3.96 6.66
CA LEU A 236 2.10 -5.41 6.54
C LEU A 236 0.64 -5.83 6.74
N MET A 237 -0.15 -4.99 7.41
CA MET A 237 -1.56 -5.25 7.71
C MET A 237 -2.39 -5.47 6.45
N ASN A 238 -3.34 -6.39 6.53
CA ASN A 238 -4.32 -6.64 5.48
C ASN A 238 -5.03 -5.34 5.08
N PRO A 239 -4.94 -4.91 3.81
CA PRO A 239 -5.52 -3.65 3.38
C PRO A 239 -7.05 -3.68 3.31
N PHE A 240 -7.71 -4.84 3.40
CA PHE A 240 -9.17 -4.95 3.42
C PHE A 240 -9.70 -5.14 4.84
N ASP A 241 -9.05 -5.99 5.63
CA ASP A 241 -9.49 -6.31 6.99
C ASP A 241 -8.69 -5.54 8.04
N ILE A 242 -9.11 -4.31 8.34
CA ILE A 242 -8.51 -3.49 9.39
C ILE A 242 -9.31 -3.71 10.68
N SER A 243 -8.75 -4.49 11.60
CA SER A 243 -9.43 -5.02 12.79
C SER A 243 -10.19 -3.98 13.61
N GLY A 244 -9.72 -2.73 13.71
CA GLY A 244 -10.38 -1.66 14.49
C GLY A 244 -11.39 -0.81 13.73
N LEU A 245 -11.50 -0.97 12.40
CA LEU A 245 -12.24 -0.02 11.56
C LEU A 245 -13.75 -0.16 11.70
N SER A 246 -14.26 -1.39 11.73
CA SER A 246 -15.69 -1.66 11.94
C SER A 246 -16.16 -1.13 13.31
N ASP A 247 -15.37 -1.39 14.36
CA ASP A 247 -15.65 -0.89 15.72
C ASP A 247 -15.68 0.64 15.74
N TYR A 248 -14.70 1.29 15.11
CA TYR A 248 -14.66 2.74 15.01
C TYR A 248 -15.88 3.32 14.27
N ILE A 249 -16.31 2.68 13.17
CA ILE A 249 -17.49 3.08 12.40
C ILE A 249 -18.78 2.88 13.20
N SER A 250 -18.85 1.86 14.04
CA SER A 250 -20.00 1.64 14.93
C SER A 250 -20.10 2.70 16.03
N GLN A 251 -18.97 3.32 16.40
CA GLN A 251 -18.83 4.27 17.51
C GLN A 251 -18.28 5.62 17.03
N LEU A 252 -18.86 6.18 15.97
CA LEU A 252 -18.42 7.47 15.44
C LEU A 252 -18.54 8.58 16.48
N PRO A 253 -17.58 9.52 16.51
CA PRO A 253 -17.60 10.63 17.45
C PRO A 253 -18.85 11.47 17.21
N LYS A 254 -19.55 11.84 18.28
CA LYS A 254 -20.74 12.67 18.21
C LYS A 254 -20.37 14.13 18.04
N SER A 255 -21.10 14.84 17.17
CA SER A 255 -20.94 16.28 16.98
C SER A 255 -21.14 17.00 18.32
N PRO A 256 -20.27 17.95 18.68
CA PRO A 256 -20.49 18.77 19.86
C PRO A 256 -21.84 19.47 19.74
N ALA A 257 -22.58 19.56 20.86
CA ALA A 257 -23.84 20.29 20.91
C ALA A 257 -23.63 21.72 20.41
N LYS A 258 -24.49 22.19 19.50
CA LYS A 258 -24.45 23.56 18.97
C LYS A 258 -24.58 24.52 20.15
N THR A 259 -23.48 25.08 20.62
CA THR A 259 -23.51 26.14 21.62
C THR A 259 -24.15 27.36 20.96
N ALA A 260 -25.38 27.67 21.37
CA ALA A 260 -26.09 28.85 20.94
C ALA A 260 -25.30 30.09 21.39
N GLY A 261 -24.60 30.73 20.47
CA GLY A 261 -23.85 31.96 20.73
C GLY A 261 -22.48 31.98 20.08
N SER A 262 -22.43 32.03 18.74
CA SER A 262 -21.26 32.61 18.10
C SER A 262 -21.47 34.13 18.08
N PRO A 263 -20.52 34.94 18.58
CA PRO A 263 -20.62 36.39 18.42
C PRO A 263 -20.71 36.73 16.93
N THR A 264 -21.71 37.54 16.58
CA THR A 264 -21.83 38.14 15.24
C THR A 264 -20.55 38.90 14.92
N PRO A 265 -19.87 38.62 13.78
CA PRO A 265 -18.60 39.26 13.47
C PRO A 265 -18.76 40.77 13.30
N THR A 266 -17.92 41.54 14.00
CA THR A 266 -17.87 43.01 13.93
C THR A 266 -17.19 43.57 12.68
N SER A 267 -16.66 42.71 11.79
CA SER A 267 -16.10 43.14 10.50
C SER A 267 -16.22 42.03 9.43
N PRO A 268 -16.92 42.29 8.30
CA PRO A 268 -17.04 41.35 7.19
C PRO A 268 -15.74 41.24 6.38
N ASP A 269 -15.28 40.01 6.12
CA ASP A 269 -14.13 39.75 5.23
C ASP A 269 -14.56 39.66 3.74
N ILE A 270 -13.61 39.52 2.80
CA ILE A 270 -13.91 39.47 1.36
C ILE A 270 -14.83 38.31 0.97
N PHE A 271 -14.81 37.21 1.74
CA PHE A 271 -15.60 36.01 1.51
C PHE A 271 -17.01 36.12 2.11
N SER A 272 -17.26 37.06 3.01
CA SER A 272 -18.59 37.31 3.60
C SER A 272 -19.66 37.70 2.58
N ARG A 273 -19.25 38.10 1.37
CA ARG A 273 -20.15 38.43 0.25
C ARG A 273 -20.52 37.22 -0.61
N LEU A 274 -19.85 36.08 -0.42
CA LEU A 274 -20.15 34.87 -1.15
C LEU A 274 -21.27 34.10 -0.46
N PRO A 275 -22.23 33.53 -1.22
CA PRO A 275 -23.12 32.50 -0.70
C PRO A 275 -22.33 31.33 -0.12
N LEU A 276 -22.90 30.67 0.90
CA LEU A 276 -22.28 29.54 1.59
C LEU A 276 -21.93 28.42 0.60
N GLU A 277 -22.78 28.20 -0.40
CA GLU A 277 -22.65 27.20 -1.44
C GLU A 277 -21.36 27.41 -2.24
N LEU A 278 -21.03 28.66 -2.59
CA LEU A 278 -19.79 28.97 -3.30
C LEU A 278 -18.56 28.77 -2.42
N LEU A 279 -18.68 29.03 -1.12
CA LEU A 279 -17.60 28.73 -0.17
C LEU A 279 -17.37 27.22 -0.08
N VAL A 280 -18.43 26.43 0.06
CA VAL A 280 -18.34 24.96 0.05
C VAL A 280 -17.69 24.46 -1.24
N GLU A 281 -18.05 25.02 -2.39
CA GLU A 281 -17.45 24.64 -3.67
C GLU A 281 -15.94 24.97 -3.70
N ILE A 282 -15.54 26.16 -3.27
CA ILE A 282 -14.11 26.52 -3.10
C ILE A 282 -13.42 25.51 -2.19
N PHE A 283 -14.03 25.13 -1.07
CA PHE A 283 -13.50 24.11 -0.16
C PHE A 283 -13.27 22.77 -0.85
N MET A 284 -14.11 22.36 -1.81
CA MET A 284 -13.94 21.09 -2.51
C MET A 284 -12.79 21.13 -3.53
N TYR A 285 -12.52 22.28 -4.16
CA TYR A 285 -11.42 22.42 -5.13
C TYR A 285 -10.05 22.71 -4.52
N LEU A 286 -9.98 23.12 -3.25
CA LEU A 286 -8.70 23.40 -2.62
C LEU A 286 -7.86 22.13 -2.41
N PRO A 287 -6.55 22.16 -2.73
CA PRO A 287 -5.63 21.12 -2.29
C PRO A 287 -5.64 21.02 -0.76
N LYS A 288 -5.47 19.80 -0.23
CA LYS A 288 -5.44 19.54 1.22
C LYS A 288 -4.45 20.46 1.98
N SER A 289 -3.28 20.70 1.39
CA SER A 289 -2.23 21.57 1.95
C SER A 289 -2.65 23.04 2.09
N SER A 290 -3.63 23.49 1.29
CA SER A 290 -4.13 24.87 1.28
C SER A 290 -5.33 25.09 2.20
N LEU A 291 -5.95 24.03 2.72
CA LEU A 291 -7.13 24.13 3.58
C LEU A 291 -6.86 24.96 4.85
N LEU A 292 -5.82 24.63 5.61
CA LEU A 292 -5.52 25.34 6.85
C LEU A 292 -5.14 26.82 6.61
N PRO A 293 -4.24 27.16 5.67
CA PRO A 293 -4.00 28.56 5.30
C PRO A 293 -5.27 29.32 4.92
N PHE A 294 -6.15 28.69 4.13
CA PHE A 294 -7.43 29.29 3.74
C PHE A 294 -8.33 29.57 4.94
N LEU A 295 -8.49 28.59 5.83
CA LEU A 295 -9.26 28.70 7.08
C LEU A 295 -8.72 29.79 8.00
N LEU A 296 -7.40 29.92 8.12
CA LEU A 296 -6.77 30.94 8.95
C LEU A 296 -6.85 32.34 8.34
N SER A 297 -6.97 32.43 7.01
CA SER A 297 -7.01 33.71 6.29
C SER A 297 -8.39 34.40 6.31
N SER A 298 -9.47 33.67 6.60
CA SER A 298 -10.84 34.20 6.54
C SER A 298 -11.73 33.62 7.64
N ARG A 299 -12.41 34.51 8.37
CA ARG A 299 -13.39 34.11 9.39
C ARG A 299 -14.65 33.53 8.76
N THR A 300 -15.07 34.04 7.61
CA THR A 300 -16.19 33.47 6.85
C THR A 300 -15.84 32.05 6.37
N ALA A 301 -14.64 31.82 5.84
CA ALA A 301 -14.17 30.50 5.45
C ALA A 301 -14.10 29.53 6.66
N HIS A 302 -13.54 29.99 7.77
CA HIS A 302 -13.53 29.22 9.03
C HIS A 302 -14.95 28.91 9.56
N GLY A 303 -15.88 29.85 9.40
CA GLY A 303 -17.29 29.65 9.75
C GLY A 303 -17.94 28.58 8.89
N ALA A 304 -17.70 28.60 7.57
CA ALA A 304 -18.21 27.60 6.64
C ALA A 304 -17.71 26.19 6.99
N SER A 305 -16.45 26.06 7.42
CA SER A 305 -15.86 24.78 7.84
C SER A 305 -16.47 24.19 9.11
N ARG A 306 -17.44 24.84 9.76
CA ARG A 306 -18.23 24.21 10.83
C ARG A 306 -19.32 23.27 10.30
N SER A 307 -19.57 23.31 8.99
CA SER A 307 -20.47 22.36 8.34
C SER A 307 -19.85 20.97 8.32
N GLN A 308 -20.52 20.02 8.99
CA GLN A 308 -20.13 18.61 8.99
C GLN A 308 -20.12 18.02 7.57
N TRP A 309 -20.90 18.60 6.66
CA TRP A 309 -20.96 18.18 5.27
C TRP A 309 -19.64 18.34 4.53
N ILE A 310 -18.96 19.46 4.78
CA ILE A 310 -17.66 19.74 4.18
C ILE A 310 -16.67 18.65 4.56
N TRP A 311 -16.60 18.27 5.83
CA TRP A 311 -15.61 17.29 6.28
C TRP A 311 -15.89 15.87 5.82
N LYS A 312 -17.17 15.46 5.76
CA LYS A 312 -17.50 14.17 5.14
C LYS A 312 -17.10 14.14 3.66
N LYS A 313 -17.36 15.24 2.93
CA LYS A 313 -16.98 15.33 1.52
C LYS A 313 -15.46 15.38 1.32
N ARG A 314 -14.74 16.14 2.16
CA ARG A 314 -13.27 16.11 2.17
C ARG A 314 -12.72 14.73 2.52
N LEU A 315 -13.32 13.99 3.44
CA LEU A 315 -12.93 12.61 3.73
C LEU A 315 -13.05 11.72 2.49
N GLN A 316 -14.16 11.83 1.77
CA GLN A 316 -14.41 11.07 0.54
C GLN A 316 -13.48 11.46 -0.62
N LEU A 317 -13.06 12.72 -0.69
CA LEU A 317 -12.20 13.25 -1.75
C LEU A 317 -10.71 13.03 -1.47
N ASP A 318 -10.27 13.38 -0.25
CA ASP A 318 -8.85 13.38 0.13
C ASP A 318 -8.34 12.02 0.61
N MET A 319 -9.26 11.12 1.01
CA MET A 319 -8.93 9.81 1.58
C MET A 319 -9.83 8.71 1.00
N PRO A 320 -9.85 8.53 -0.34
CA PRO A 320 -10.71 7.53 -0.99
C PRO A 320 -10.39 6.08 -0.59
N TRP A 321 -9.20 5.83 -0.04
CA TRP A 321 -8.81 4.55 0.56
C TRP A 321 -9.59 4.19 1.84
N VAL A 322 -10.35 5.11 2.44
CA VAL A 322 -11.24 4.79 3.57
C VAL A 322 -12.69 4.73 3.08
N TRP A 323 -12.90 3.85 2.09
CA TRP A 323 -14.12 3.79 1.29
C TRP A 323 -15.37 3.43 2.09
N GLU A 324 -15.22 2.79 3.25
CA GLU A 324 -16.34 2.40 4.11
C GLU A 324 -17.22 3.61 4.45
N PHE A 325 -16.60 4.79 4.64
CA PHE A 325 -17.32 6.04 4.91
C PHE A 325 -18.14 6.58 3.73
N ARG A 326 -17.81 6.18 2.50
CA ARG A 326 -18.62 6.46 1.31
C ARG A 326 -19.80 5.52 1.20
N GLU A 327 -19.65 4.29 1.67
CA GLU A 327 -20.66 3.23 1.60
C GLU A 327 -21.66 3.26 2.76
N LEU A 328 -21.40 4.06 3.79
CA LEU A 328 -22.34 4.32 4.88
C LEU A 328 -23.66 4.92 4.37
N LYS A 329 -24.70 4.08 4.30
CA LYS A 329 -26.09 4.45 3.98
C LYS A 329 -26.84 5.11 5.15
N ARG A 330 -26.11 5.77 6.07
CA ARG A 330 -26.70 6.49 7.21
C ARG A 330 -27.17 7.87 6.77
N ASP A 331 -28.30 7.91 6.08
CA ASP A 331 -28.87 9.16 5.55
C ASP A 331 -29.52 10.04 6.64
N GLY A 332 -29.69 9.54 7.87
CA GLY A 332 -30.32 10.26 8.99
C GLY A 332 -29.41 10.76 10.12
N GLU A 333 -28.17 10.27 10.23
CA GLU A 333 -27.24 10.61 11.34
C GLU A 333 -26.18 11.65 10.94
N PHE A 334 -26.36 12.28 9.78
CA PHE A 334 -25.34 13.15 9.20
C PHE A 334 -24.88 14.27 10.13
N ASP A 335 -25.85 14.92 10.79
CA ASP A 335 -25.63 16.04 11.70
C ASP A 335 -25.22 15.61 13.12
N GLU A 336 -25.35 14.32 13.44
CA GLU A 336 -25.02 13.77 14.76
C GLU A 336 -23.54 13.37 14.85
N VAL A 337 -22.87 13.17 13.72
CA VAL A 337 -21.46 12.77 13.66
C VAL A 337 -20.53 13.98 13.53
N ASP A 338 -19.46 13.98 14.32
CA ASP A 338 -18.34 14.92 14.16
C ASP A 338 -17.42 14.46 13.01
N TRP A 339 -17.83 14.74 11.79
CA TRP A 339 -17.05 14.43 10.59
C TRP A 339 -15.71 15.16 10.53
N HIS A 340 -15.58 16.32 11.20
CA HIS A 340 -14.27 16.98 11.34
C HIS A 340 -13.32 16.12 12.18
N ALA A 341 -13.78 15.56 13.29
CA ALA A 341 -12.98 14.64 14.12
C ALA A 341 -12.64 13.34 13.36
N VAL A 342 -13.60 12.77 12.62
CA VAL A 342 -13.36 11.59 11.76
C VAL A 342 -12.29 11.90 10.70
N TYR A 343 -12.43 13.01 9.98
CA TYR A 343 -11.45 13.46 8.98
C TYR A 343 -10.05 13.62 9.60
N GLY A 344 -9.96 14.28 10.76
CA GLY A 344 -8.71 14.45 11.49
C GLY A 344 -8.07 13.11 11.86
N LYS A 345 -8.83 12.18 12.45
CA LYS A 345 -8.33 10.87 12.87
C LYS A 345 -7.85 10.03 11.69
N MET A 346 -8.65 9.92 10.62
CA MET A 346 -8.26 9.18 9.40
C MET A 346 -7.04 9.82 8.72
N SER A 347 -6.98 11.16 8.68
CA SER A 347 -5.82 11.85 8.13
C SER A 347 -4.57 11.63 8.96
N VAL A 348 -4.66 11.49 10.28
CA VAL A 348 -3.49 11.15 11.09
C VAL A 348 -3.06 9.71 10.79
N LEU A 349 -3.99 8.76 10.86
CA LEU A 349 -3.76 7.32 10.62
C LEU A 349 -3.20 7.00 9.23
N SER A 350 -3.47 7.84 8.23
CA SER A 350 -3.01 7.59 6.85
C SER A 350 -1.54 7.95 6.60
N PHE A 351 -0.89 8.77 7.44
CA PHE A 351 0.45 9.31 7.15
C PHE A 351 1.44 9.13 8.32
N ARG A 352 2.42 8.23 8.16
CA ARG A 352 3.45 7.83 9.14
C ARG A 352 4.21 8.99 9.80
N LYS A 353 4.51 10.07 9.07
CA LYS A 353 5.28 11.24 9.60
C LYS A 353 4.61 11.93 10.80
N VAL A 354 3.30 11.73 11.01
CA VAL A 354 2.59 12.22 12.22
C VAL A 354 2.85 11.32 13.45
N TRP A 355 3.20 10.05 13.22
CA TRP A 355 3.41 9.00 14.22
C TRP A 355 4.85 8.98 14.73
N GLU A 356 5.84 9.13 13.86
CA GLU A 356 7.27 9.11 14.22
C GLU A 356 7.65 10.14 15.28
N LYS A 357 7.01 11.33 15.29
CA LYS A 357 7.22 12.35 16.33
C LYS A 357 6.66 11.97 17.70
N LYS A 358 5.65 11.07 17.76
CA LYS A 358 5.09 10.52 19.01
C LYS A 358 5.84 9.28 19.48
N TRP A 359 6.39 8.49 18.55
CA TRP A 359 7.15 7.27 18.82
C TRP A 359 8.49 7.56 19.51
N LYS A 360 9.27 8.53 18.99
CA LYS A 360 10.55 8.98 19.60
C LYS A 360 10.42 9.59 21.01
N GLY A 361 9.22 9.65 21.58
CA GLY A 361 8.92 10.31 22.85
C GLY A 361 8.32 9.42 23.92
N ASN A 362 8.34 8.08 23.79
CA ASN A 362 7.75 7.12 24.74
C ASN A 362 6.25 7.37 25.06
N ARG A 363 5.54 8.11 24.20
CA ARG A 363 4.25 8.74 24.52
C ARG A 363 3.02 8.05 23.96
N TRP A 364 3.14 6.80 23.51
CA TRP A 364 1.99 5.90 23.34
C TRP A 364 1.51 5.36 24.70
N TYR A 365 2.40 5.27 25.69
CA TYR A 365 1.98 5.13 27.09
C TYR A 365 1.53 6.49 27.67
N SER A 366 0.58 7.17 27.03
CA SER A 366 -0.21 8.17 27.74
C SER A 366 -1.26 7.46 28.59
N GLU A 367 -1.53 7.97 29.79
CA GLU A 367 -2.47 7.41 30.78
C GLU A 367 -3.93 7.25 30.27
N ASP A 368 -4.23 7.71 29.06
CA ASP A 368 -5.52 7.57 28.35
C ASP A 368 -5.61 6.25 27.54
N GLY A 369 -5.51 5.10 28.23
CA GLY A 369 -5.29 3.77 27.63
C GLY A 369 -6.31 3.26 26.57
N GLU A 370 -7.53 3.77 26.50
CA GLU A 370 -8.53 3.33 25.51
C GLU A 370 -8.28 3.87 24.09
N ASN A 371 -7.80 5.12 23.97
CA ASN A 371 -7.51 5.71 22.66
C ASN A 371 -6.27 5.05 22.02
N ASP A 372 -5.35 4.53 22.85
CA ASP A 372 -4.14 3.85 22.40
C ASP A 372 -4.47 2.51 21.71
N ALA A 373 -5.27 1.67 22.38
CA ALA A 373 -5.66 0.36 21.87
C ALA A 373 -6.42 0.43 20.55
N LEU A 374 -7.38 1.36 20.42
CA LEU A 374 -8.12 1.54 19.17
C LEU A 374 -7.22 2.05 18.04
N ASN A 375 -6.31 2.98 18.33
CA ASN A 375 -5.41 3.48 17.31
C ASN A 375 -4.43 2.40 16.83
N ARG A 376 -3.96 1.51 17.71
CA ARG A 376 -3.15 0.33 17.35
C ARG A 376 -3.89 -0.59 16.38
N ARG A 377 -5.18 -0.82 16.61
CA ARG A 377 -6.04 -1.62 15.69
C ARG A 377 -6.36 -0.93 14.36
N LEU A 378 -6.01 0.35 14.19
CA LEU A 378 -6.26 1.14 12.98
C LEU A 378 -4.98 1.44 12.18
N ILE A 379 -3.81 0.94 12.61
CA ILE A 379 -2.53 1.27 11.95
C ILE A 379 -2.47 0.85 10.48
N GLY A 380 -3.23 -0.19 10.09
CA GLY A 380 -3.32 -0.67 8.71
C GLY A 380 -3.86 0.36 7.70
N ILE A 381 -4.45 1.46 8.16
CA ILE A 381 -4.91 2.55 7.28
C ILE A 381 -3.73 3.16 6.49
N ALA A 382 -2.53 3.21 7.09
CA ALA A 382 -1.34 3.71 6.42
C ALA A 382 -0.91 2.80 5.26
N GLY A 383 -0.90 1.47 5.49
CA GLY A 383 -0.66 0.44 4.47
C GLY A 383 -1.70 0.47 3.36
N ARG A 384 -2.98 0.59 3.72
CA ARG A 384 -4.08 0.71 2.75
C ARG A 384 -3.92 1.93 1.85
N ARG A 385 -3.64 3.11 2.41
CA ARG A 385 -3.37 4.33 1.63
C ARG A 385 -2.19 4.14 0.68
N ARG A 386 -1.11 3.52 1.17
CA ARG A 386 0.09 3.28 0.37
C ARG A 386 -0.22 2.48 -0.89
N ILE A 387 -0.90 1.34 -0.72
CA ILE A 387 -1.29 0.46 -1.82
C ILE A 387 -2.28 1.17 -2.76
N TRP A 388 -3.23 1.92 -2.20
CA TRP A 388 -4.17 2.73 -2.98
C TRP A 388 -3.44 3.71 -3.91
N ASN A 389 -2.47 4.47 -3.38
CA ASN A 389 -1.71 5.43 -4.17
C ASN A 389 -0.90 4.74 -5.29
N CYS A 390 -0.29 3.59 -5.00
CA CYS A 390 0.39 2.78 -6.03
C CYS A 390 -0.59 2.35 -7.14
N CYS A 391 -1.83 2.01 -6.79
CA CYS A 391 -2.88 1.70 -7.76
C CYS A 391 -3.33 2.93 -8.56
N GLU A 392 -3.33 4.13 -7.97
CA GLU A 392 -3.65 5.39 -8.69
C GLU A 392 -2.57 5.74 -9.74
N GLU A 393 -1.29 5.50 -9.44
CA GLU A 393 -0.21 5.65 -10.42
C GLU A 393 -0.41 4.71 -11.63
N VAL A 394 -0.84 3.47 -11.38
CA VAL A 394 -1.20 2.52 -12.46
C VAL A 394 -2.44 2.98 -13.22
N LEU A 395 -3.45 3.51 -12.53
CA LEU A 395 -4.71 3.99 -13.13
C LEU A 395 -4.48 5.10 -14.17
N GLU A 396 -3.55 6.01 -13.92
CA GLU A 396 -3.24 7.09 -14.88
C GLU A 396 -2.76 6.53 -16.23
N LEU A 397 -1.87 5.54 -16.20
CA LEU A 397 -1.37 4.90 -17.42
C LEU A 397 -2.43 3.98 -18.04
N TYR A 398 -3.18 3.25 -17.24
CA TYR A 398 -4.29 2.41 -17.69
C TYR A 398 -5.32 3.22 -18.50
N ARG A 399 -5.70 4.42 -18.03
CA ARG A 399 -6.62 5.31 -18.75
C ARG A 399 -6.05 5.77 -20.10
N LYS A 400 -4.76 6.07 -20.17
CA LYS A 400 -4.08 6.42 -21.43
C LYS A 400 -4.09 5.25 -22.41
N GLN A 401 -3.83 4.03 -21.93
CA GLN A 401 -3.87 2.82 -22.76
C GLN A 401 -5.28 2.57 -23.32
N LEU A 402 -6.32 2.70 -22.49
CA LEU A 402 -7.72 2.58 -22.95
C LEU A 402 -8.11 3.66 -23.98
N ALA A 403 -7.63 4.88 -23.82
CA ALA A 403 -7.91 5.98 -24.75
C ALA A 403 -7.17 5.83 -26.11
N GLY A 404 -6.27 4.83 -26.24
CA GLY A 404 -5.37 4.73 -27.38
C GLY A 404 -4.29 5.81 -27.43
N GLU A 405 -4.17 6.60 -26.35
CA GLU A 405 -3.11 7.59 -26.13
C GLU A 405 -1.85 6.97 -25.51
N GLY A 406 -1.91 5.66 -25.26
CA GLY A 406 -0.78 4.86 -24.82
C GLY A 406 0.36 4.88 -25.83
N GLU A 407 1.57 4.99 -25.30
CA GLU A 407 2.80 4.73 -26.02
C GLU A 407 2.77 3.33 -26.69
N THR A 408 3.46 3.16 -27.84
CA THR A 408 3.59 1.84 -28.51
C THR A 408 3.89 0.77 -27.48
N PRO A 409 3.15 -0.38 -27.46
CA PRO A 409 3.29 -1.37 -26.41
C PRO A 409 4.75 -1.71 -26.17
N TRP A 410 5.19 -1.67 -24.91
CA TRP A 410 6.62 -1.66 -24.58
C TRP A 410 7.35 -2.92 -25.06
N TRP A 411 6.65 -4.07 -25.15
CA TRP A 411 7.17 -5.31 -25.71
C TRP A 411 7.34 -5.30 -27.23
N LYS A 412 6.81 -4.29 -27.95
CA LYS A 412 7.04 -4.10 -29.39
C LYS A 412 8.20 -3.15 -29.67
N ARG A 413 8.85 -2.62 -28.63
CA ARG A 413 9.93 -1.63 -28.77
C ARG A 413 11.32 -2.26 -28.96
N TYR A 414 11.43 -3.57 -28.77
CA TYR A 414 12.68 -4.32 -28.81
C TYR A 414 12.57 -5.44 -29.83
#